data_AF-A0AAW0W9H6-F1
#
_entry.id   AF-A0AAW0W9H6-F1
#
_cell.length_a   1.000
_cell.length_b   1.000
_cell.length_c   1.000
_cell.angle_alpha   90.00
_cell.angle_beta   90.00
_cell.angle_gamma   90.00
#
_symmetry.space_group_name_H-M   'P 1'
#
loop_
_entity.id
_entity.type
_entity.pdbx_description
1 polymer ?
#
loop_
_entity_poly.entity_id
_entity_poly.type
_entity_poly.pdbx_seq_one_letter_code
_entity_poly.pdbx_strand_id
1 'polypeptide(L)'
;MAYYHRGGRFAVGGREGVRGRGRGRASSSADDMDFSNVFRVERPQHYRGAAPVFGKAEVLGGYSVDEDRKFGHDRSMLKFLDRKYLPDNDEMSVKLDLNRGAEKASLYSGNSSQTLQNLLQWIFSNSGVLMTDTTPPRLEADFISIRNTFSTIMRSTYNFREAWIIDAIEFNGSIYMVRRKDETFDVRPGIPLENFEVWGHKFEQYMTGGLNFASGG
;
A
#
# COMPACT_ATOMS: atom_id res chain seq x y z
N MET A 1 19.47 20.72 11.53
CA MET A 1 19.23 21.83 10.58
C MET A 1 19.61 21.31 9.20
N ALA A 2 18.64 20.83 8.43
CA ALA A 2 18.84 20.25 7.11
C ALA A 2 17.94 21.00 6.13
N TYR A 3 18.55 21.55 5.09
CA TYR A 3 17.87 22.32 4.05
C TYR A 3 17.11 21.36 3.13
N TYR A 4 15.83 21.64 2.87
CA TYR A 4 15.00 20.89 1.94
C TYR A 4 14.58 21.83 0.81
N HIS A 5 14.89 21.47 -0.44
CA HIS A 5 14.46 22.22 -1.61
C HIS A 5 13.79 21.30 -2.63
N ARG A 6 12.55 21.65 -2.97
CA ARG A 6 11.76 21.35 -4.18
C ARG A 6 11.82 19.92 -4.76
N GLY A 7 10.71 19.20 -4.57
CA GLY A 7 10.23 18.18 -5.50
C GLY A 7 11.20 17.01 -5.73
N GLY A 8 11.53 16.29 -4.66
CA GLY A 8 12.37 15.10 -4.75
C GLY A 8 11.57 13.89 -5.26
N ARG A 9 12.13 13.17 -6.25
CA ARG A 9 11.69 11.83 -6.64
C ARG A 9 12.55 10.81 -5.91
N PHE A 10 11.94 9.90 -5.15
CA PHE A 10 12.66 8.82 -4.50
C PHE A 10 12.60 7.56 -5.37
N ALA A 11 13.76 7.13 -5.89
CA ALA A 11 13.90 5.89 -6.66
C ALA A 11 15.00 5.02 -6.03
N VAL A 12 14.71 3.75 -5.73
CA VAL A 12 15.72 2.81 -5.21
C VAL A 12 16.19 1.91 -6.35
N GLY A 13 17.45 2.07 -6.77
CA GLY A 13 18.11 1.22 -7.76
C GLY A 13 18.95 0.14 -7.09
N GLY A 14 18.65 -1.14 -7.34
CA GLY A 14 19.50 -2.26 -6.93
C GLY A 14 20.73 -2.37 -7.84
N ARG A 15 21.95 -2.33 -7.28
CA ARG A 15 23.17 -2.74 -7.99
C ARG A 15 23.52 -4.19 -7.63
N GLU A 16 23.32 -5.11 -8.57
CA GLU A 16 24.08 -6.36 -8.59
C GLU A 16 25.45 -6.12 -9.23
N GLY A 17 26.50 -6.54 -8.53
CA GLY A 17 27.85 -6.61 -9.09
C GLY A 17 27.94 -7.78 -10.07
N VAL A 18 27.90 -7.48 -11.36
CA VAL A 18 28.09 -8.47 -12.43
C VAL A 18 29.58 -8.81 -12.55
N ARG A 19 29.98 -9.98 -12.03
CA ARG A 19 31.13 -10.71 -12.56
C ARG A 19 30.64 -11.55 -13.74
N GLY A 20 30.87 -11.08 -14.96
CA GLY A 20 30.57 -11.82 -16.18
C GLY A 20 31.05 -11.08 -17.41
N ARG A 21 32.11 -11.59 -18.04
CA ARG A 21 32.64 -11.10 -19.32
C ARG A 21 31.57 -11.28 -20.41
N GLY A 22 31.17 -10.20 -21.06
CA GLY A 22 30.32 -10.23 -22.25
C GLY A 22 30.25 -8.85 -22.89
N ARG A 23 30.92 -8.69 -24.03
CA ARG A 23 30.86 -7.47 -24.86
C ARG A 23 29.44 -7.36 -25.45
N GLY A 24 28.74 -6.30 -25.08
CA GLY A 24 27.48 -5.89 -25.68
C GLY A 24 27.20 -4.44 -25.29
N ARG A 25 27.55 -3.52 -26.18
CA ARG A 25 27.42 -2.08 -25.98
C ARG A 25 25.95 -1.70 -26.20
N ALA A 26 25.15 -1.73 -25.13
CA ALA A 26 23.86 -1.06 -25.06
C ALA A 26 24.09 0.34 -24.48
N SER A 27 24.29 1.31 -25.36
CA SER A 27 24.28 2.73 -25.02
C SER A 27 22.83 3.20 -24.91
N SER A 28 22.29 3.22 -23.69
CA SER A 28 21.08 4.01 -23.39
C SER A 28 21.13 4.49 -21.94
N SER A 29 21.54 5.76 -21.78
CA SER A 29 20.99 6.72 -20.81
C SER A 29 20.83 6.29 -19.33
N ALA A 30 21.80 5.55 -18.77
CA ALA A 30 21.86 5.33 -17.32
C ALA A 30 22.73 6.38 -16.58
N ASP A 31 23.48 7.21 -17.33
CA ASP A 31 24.48 8.12 -16.79
C ASP A 31 23.95 9.52 -16.39
N ASP A 32 22.66 9.82 -16.60
CA ASP A 32 22.06 11.15 -16.36
C ASP A 32 20.95 11.16 -15.27
N MET A 33 20.88 10.14 -14.41
CA MET A 33 20.02 10.21 -13.23
C MET A 33 20.77 10.95 -12.11
N ASP A 34 20.39 12.20 -11.84
CA ASP A 34 20.86 12.96 -10.68
C ASP A 34 20.50 12.20 -9.38
N PHE A 35 21.50 11.52 -8.81
CA PHE A 35 21.37 10.75 -7.57
C PHE A 35 21.39 11.61 -6.31
N SER A 36 21.46 12.94 -6.41
CA SER A 36 21.44 13.83 -5.24
C SER A 36 20.15 13.72 -4.41
N ASN A 37 19.05 13.27 -5.04
CA ASN A 37 17.73 13.16 -4.41
C ASN A 37 17.25 11.72 -4.20
N VAL A 38 18.16 10.75 -4.17
CA VAL A 38 17.81 9.33 -4.03
C VAL A 38 17.97 8.85 -2.58
N PHE A 39 16.88 8.41 -1.97
CA PHE A 39 16.92 7.67 -0.70
C PHE A 39 17.48 6.27 -0.97
N ARG A 40 18.68 5.99 -0.46
CA ARG A 40 19.31 4.68 -0.62
C ARG A 40 18.88 3.75 0.49
N VAL A 41 18.27 2.64 0.12
CA VAL A 41 17.99 1.54 1.04
C VAL A 41 19.26 0.72 1.18
N GLU A 42 19.80 0.66 2.40
CA GLU A 42 21.00 -0.09 2.70
C GLU A 42 20.69 -1.58 2.92
N ARG A 43 21.74 -2.40 2.98
CA ARG A 43 21.58 -3.82 3.31
C ARG A 43 21.07 -3.98 4.76
N PRO A 44 20.29 -5.04 5.07
CA PRO A 44 19.75 -5.28 6.41
C PRO A 44 20.76 -5.20 7.55
N GLN A 45 22.03 -5.54 7.29
CA GLN A 45 23.09 -5.49 8.31
C GLN A 45 23.31 -4.09 8.87
N HIS A 46 23.04 -3.02 8.11
CA HIS A 46 23.19 -1.63 8.54
C HIS A 46 22.05 -1.13 9.43
N TYR A 47 20.93 -1.85 9.45
CA TYR A 47 19.79 -1.58 10.34
C TYR A 47 19.78 -2.51 11.56
N ARG A 48 20.90 -3.21 11.82
CA ARG A 48 21.06 -4.01 13.04
C ARG A 48 21.26 -3.06 14.22
N GLY A 49 20.33 -3.11 15.17
CA GLY A 49 20.35 -2.30 16.37
C GLY A 49 19.14 -2.61 17.23
N ALA A 50 18.94 -1.81 18.28
CA ALA A 50 17.71 -1.87 19.06
C ALA A 50 16.51 -1.57 18.15
N ALA A 51 15.39 -2.25 18.38
CA ALA A 51 14.16 -1.95 17.67
C ALA A 51 13.76 -0.49 17.92
N PRO A 52 13.37 0.27 16.88
CA PRO A 52 12.88 1.62 17.08
C PRO A 52 11.57 1.58 17.89
N VAL A 53 11.33 2.65 18.64
CA VAL A 53 10.10 2.79 19.42
C VAL A 53 8.96 3.13 18.46
N PHE A 54 7.95 2.28 18.43
CA PHE A 54 6.70 2.55 17.73
C PHE A 54 5.59 2.85 18.74
N GLY A 55 4.91 3.97 18.56
CA GLY A 55 3.69 4.26 19.30
C GLY A 55 2.58 3.25 18.98
N LYS A 56 1.61 3.13 19.89
CA LYS A 56 0.40 2.35 19.62
C LYS A 56 -0.38 3.04 18.50
N ALA A 57 -0.79 2.29 17.49
CA ALA A 57 -1.64 2.83 16.43
C ALA A 57 -3.03 3.18 16.99
N GLU A 58 -3.51 4.38 16.67
CA GLU A 58 -4.83 4.86 17.06
C GLU A 58 -5.73 5.00 15.83
N VAL A 59 -7.00 4.60 16.00
CA VAL A 59 -8.00 4.70 14.94
C VAL A 59 -8.72 6.04 15.08
N LEU A 60 -8.30 7.01 14.28
CA LEU A 60 -8.92 8.34 14.24
C LEU A 60 -10.31 8.33 13.57
N GLY A 61 -10.55 7.34 12.70
CA GLY A 61 -11.84 7.12 12.06
C GLY A 61 -11.70 6.22 10.84
N GLY A 62 -12.63 6.35 9.89
CA GLY A 62 -12.60 5.59 8.65
C GLY A 62 -13.64 6.07 7.64
N TYR A 63 -13.56 5.52 6.44
CA TYR A 63 -14.50 5.71 5.35
C TYR A 63 -14.77 4.37 4.66
N SER A 64 -15.83 4.33 3.87
CA SER A 64 -16.20 3.19 3.04
C SER A 64 -16.14 3.55 1.56
N VAL A 65 -15.90 2.55 0.72
CA VAL A 65 -15.98 2.66 -0.74
C VAL A 65 -16.88 1.53 -1.23
N ASP A 66 -18.02 1.88 -1.81
CA ASP A 66 -19.01 0.90 -2.25
C ASP A 66 -18.64 0.21 -3.58
N GLU A 67 -19.53 -0.65 -4.05
CA GLU A 67 -19.37 -1.42 -5.30
C GLU A 67 -19.28 -0.50 -6.54
N ASP A 68 -19.92 0.67 -6.50
CA ASP A 68 -19.87 1.71 -7.53
C ASP A 68 -18.63 2.63 -7.39
N ARG A 69 -17.74 2.33 -6.44
CA ARG A 69 -16.56 3.14 -6.06
C ARG A 69 -16.90 4.51 -5.51
N LYS A 70 -18.09 4.68 -4.96
CA LYS A 70 -18.50 5.91 -4.30
C LYS A 70 -17.97 5.92 -2.88
N PHE A 71 -17.41 7.06 -2.52
CA PHE A 71 -16.91 7.34 -1.20
C PHE A 71 -18.08 7.59 -0.23
N GLY A 72 -18.04 6.94 0.93
CA GLY A 72 -18.98 7.15 2.03
C GLY A 72 -18.27 7.50 3.34
N HIS A 73 -18.77 8.51 4.07
CA HIS A 73 -18.30 8.89 5.42
C HIS A 73 -18.89 7.97 6.51
N ASP A 74 -18.80 6.66 6.29
CA ASP A 74 -19.42 5.66 7.16
C ASP A 74 -18.59 4.36 7.20
N ARG A 75 -19.15 3.36 7.89
CA ARG A 75 -18.59 2.00 8.01
C ARG A 75 -19.48 0.97 7.31
N SER A 76 -20.23 1.38 6.28
CA SER A 76 -21.18 0.51 5.56
C SER A 76 -20.51 -0.71 4.92
N MET A 77 -19.23 -0.59 4.55
CA MET A 77 -18.45 -1.68 3.95
C MET A 77 -17.62 -2.48 4.96
N LEU A 78 -17.75 -2.19 6.26
CA LEU A 78 -17.08 -2.96 7.31
C LEU A 78 -17.73 -4.34 7.41
N LYS A 79 -16.91 -5.38 7.32
CA LYS A 79 -17.34 -6.77 7.52
C LYS A 79 -16.82 -7.30 8.85
N PHE A 80 -17.58 -8.21 9.45
CA PHE A 80 -17.21 -8.88 10.69
C PHE A 80 -16.70 -10.28 10.38
N LEU A 81 -15.73 -10.75 11.15
CA LEU A 81 -15.25 -12.12 11.06
C LEU A 81 -16.39 -13.10 11.39
N ASP A 82 -16.72 -13.98 10.45
CA ASP A 82 -17.65 -15.06 10.70
C ASP A 82 -16.93 -16.17 11.48
N ARG A 83 -17.36 -16.37 12.72
CA ARG A 83 -16.76 -17.36 13.62
C ARG A 83 -17.11 -18.79 13.23
N LYS A 84 -18.09 -19.02 12.34
CA LYS A 84 -18.48 -20.36 11.87
C LYS A 84 -17.31 -21.17 11.31
N TYR A 85 -16.34 -20.49 10.69
CA TYR A 85 -15.17 -21.13 10.07
C TYR A 85 -13.93 -21.11 10.98
N LEU A 86 -14.06 -20.59 12.21
CA LEU A 86 -13.04 -20.72 13.24
C LEU A 86 -13.32 -22.01 14.01
N PRO A 87 -12.30 -22.84 14.25
CA PRO A 87 -12.49 -24.06 15.00
C PRO A 87 -12.71 -23.72 16.49
N ASP A 88 -13.74 -24.34 17.11
CA ASP A 88 -13.99 -24.22 18.55
C ASP A 88 -13.04 -25.13 19.37
N ASN A 89 -12.43 -26.13 18.72
CA ASN A 89 -11.50 -27.12 19.29
C ASN A 89 -10.20 -27.19 18.45
N ASP A 90 -9.20 -27.98 18.85
CA ASP A 90 -7.94 -28.17 18.10
C ASP A 90 -8.09 -28.88 16.73
N GLU A 91 -9.30 -29.34 16.37
CA GLU A 91 -9.57 -29.95 15.08
C GLU A 91 -10.07 -28.92 14.06
N MET A 92 -9.15 -28.44 13.21
CA MET A 92 -9.48 -27.55 12.10
C MET A 92 -9.94 -28.37 10.88
N SER A 93 -11.24 -28.37 10.58
CA SER A 93 -11.80 -28.96 9.35
C SER A 93 -12.47 -27.87 8.50
N VAL A 94 -11.69 -27.25 7.62
CA VAL A 94 -12.15 -26.16 6.75
C VAL A 94 -12.12 -26.63 5.30
N LYS A 95 -13.29 -26.68 4.65
CA LYS A 95 -13.46 -27.02 3.23
C LYS A 95 -14.07 -25.84 2.48
N LEU A 96 -13.23 -24.94 1.99
CA LEU A 96 -13.65 -23.77 1.21
C LEU A 96 -13.41 -24.01 -0.27
N ASP A 97 -14.46 -23.94 -1.08
CA ASP A 97 -14.33 -23.94 -2.54
C ASP A 97 -14.11 -22.50 -3.02
N LEU A 98 -12.86 -22.17 -3.29
CA LEU A 98 -12.43 -20.85 -3.77
C LEU A 98 -12.76 -20.59 -5.25
N ASN A 99 -13.14 -21.62 -6.01
CA ASN A 99 -13.55 -21.48 -7.40
C ASN A 99 -15.04 -21.14 -7.53
N ARG A 100 -15.82 -21.27 -6.45
CA ARG A 100 -17.26 -21.05 -6.47
C ARG A 100 -17.61 -19.60 -6.87
N GLY A 101 -18.15 -19.43 -8.07
CA GLY A 101 -18.56 -18.13 -8.60
C GLY A 101 -17.41 -17.30 -9.15
N ALA A 102 -16.25 -17.91 -9.42
CA ALA A 102 -15.09 -17.22 -10.00
C ALA A 102 -15.42 -16.58 -11.36
N GLU A 103 -16.34 -17.18 -12.13
CA GLU A 103 -16.83 -16.66 -13.41
C GLU A 103 -17.61 -15.34 -13.29
N LYS A 104 -18.09 -15.01 -12.08
CA LYS A 104 -18.82 -13.77 -11.78
C LYS A 104 -17.93 -12.73 -11.10
N ALA A 105 -16.63 -13.01 -10.92
CA ALA A 105 -15.74 -12.12 -10.22
C ALA A 105 -15.48 -10.83 -11.02
N SER A 106 -15.78 -9.69 -10.42
CA SER A 106 -15.32 -8.39 -10.91
C SER A 106 -13.94 -8.10 -10.32
N LEU A 107 -12.90 -8.10 -11.14
CA LEU A 107 -11.54 -7.77 -10.69
C LEU A 107 -11.45 -6.31 -10.25
N TYR A 108 -10.69 -6.07 -9.17
CA TYR A 108 -10.44 -4.73 -8.67
C TYR A 108 -9.58 -3.95 -9.68
N SER A 109 -10.14 -2.89 -10.27
CA SER A 109 -9.43 -2.03 -11.22
C SER A 109 -8.99 -0.68 -10.62
N GLY A 110 -9.05 -0.53 -9.28
CA GLY A 110 -8.74 0.73 -8.63
C GLY A 110 -7.25 1.06 -8.73
N ASN A 111 -6.94 2.35 -8.69
CA ASN A 111 -5.57 2.86 -8.77
C ASN A 111 -5.14 3.52 -7.44
N SER A 112 -3.85 3.49 -7.13
CA SER A 112 -3.28 4.04 -5.89
C SER A 112 -3.62 5.53 -5.70
N SER A 113 -3.77 6.28 -6.80
CA SER A 113 -4.13 7.70 -6.78
C SER A 113 -5.56 7.92 -6.29
N GLN A 114 -6.51 7.07 -6.69
CA GLN A 114 -7.89 7.12 -6.24
C GLN A 114 -8.00 6.74 -4.76
N THR A 115 -7.23 5.75 -4.30
CA THR A 115 -7.13 5.44 -2.86
C THR A 115 -6.57 6.63 -2.07
N LEU A 116 -5.55 7.32 -2.59
CA LEU A 116 -5.04 8.54 -1.96
C LEU A 116 -6.08 9.65 -1.97
N GLN A 117 -6.82 9.85 -3.07
CA GLN A 117 -7.90 10.85 -3.13
C GLN A 117 -8.97 10.59 -2.07
N ASN A 118 -9.40 9.34 -1.89
CA ASN A 118 -10.35 8.97 -0.83
C ASN A 118 -9.80 9.29 0.56
N LEU A 119 -8.51 9.01 0.81
CA LEU A 119 -7.85 9.38 2.07
C LEU A 119 -7.83 10.91 2.27
N LEU A 120 -7.48 11.68 1.24
CA LEU A 120 -7.47 13.14 1.30
C LEU A 120 -8.88 13.70 1.55
N GLN A 121 -9.89 13.17 0.86
CA GLN A 121 -11.29 13.54 1.07
C GLN A 121 -11.71 13.28 2.52
N TRP A 122 -11.34 12.12 3.10
CA TRP A 122 -11.58 11.85 4.51
C TRP A 122 -10.86 12.85 5.43
N ILE A 123 -9.59 13.18 5.16
CA ILE A 123 -8.84 14.17 5.95
C ILE A 123 -9.52 15.55 5.89
N PHE A 124 -9.92 16.02 4.71
CA PHE A 124 -10.56 17.33 4.56
C PHE A 124 -11.86 17.43 5.35
N SER A 125 -12.72 16.39 5.28
CA SER A 125 -13.97 16.36 6.03
C SER A 125 -13.78 16.24 7.55
N ASN A 126 -12.60 15.85 8.02
CA ASN A 126 -12.28 15.69 9.45
C ASN A 126 -11.21 16.69 9.93
N SER A 127 -10.91 17.73 9.13
CA SER A 127 -9.85 18.70 9.43
C SER A 127 -10.00 19.37 10.80
N GLY A 128 -11.23 19.57 11.29
CA GLY A 128 -11.49 20.16 12.62
C GLY A 128 -10.91 19.38 13.81
N VAL A 129 -10.59 18.10 13.66
CA VAL A 129 -9.99 17.26 14.73
C VAL A 129 -8.59 16.74 14.38
N LEU A 130 -8.10 17.03 13.17
CA LEU A 130 -6.80 16.55 12.67
C LEU A 130 -5.75 17.66 12.60
N MET A 131 -6.18 18.91 12.79
CA MET A 131 -5.32 20.08 12.72
C MET A 131 -4.80 20.44 14.11
N THR A 132 -3.58 20.94 14.16
CA THR A 132 -2.96 21.55 15.33
C THR A 132 -3.63 22.88 15.68
N ASP A 133 -3.61 23.23 16.96
CA ASP A 133 -4.02 24.56 17.46
C ASP A 133 -2.98 25.68 17.15
N THR A 134 -2.04 25.44 16.24
CA THR A 134 -1.00 26.41 15.88
C THR A 134 -1.51 27.46 14.90
N THR A 135 -0.81 28.59 14.80
CA THR A 135 -1.08 29.62 13.77
C THR A 135 0.13 29.71 12.82
N PRO A 136 0.00 29.37 11.52
CA PRO A 136 -1.19 28.81 10.87
C PRO A 136 -1.49 27.36 11.32
N PRO A 137 -2.75 26.91 11.20
CA PRO A 137 -3.12 25.53 11.49
C PRO A 137 -2.51 24.59 10.45
N ARG A 138 -2.00 23.45 10.90
CA ARG A 138 -1.45 22.37 10.06
C ARG A 138 -1.94 21.03 10.55
N LEU A 139 -1.80 19.98 9.76
CA LEU A 139 -2.12 18.65 10.25
C LEU A 139 -1.14 18.24 11.35
N GLU A 140 -1.61 17.53 12.36
CA GLU A 140 -0.75 16.99 13.42
C GLU A 140 0.24 15.94 12.88
N ALA A 141 -0.08 15.33 11.74
CA ALA A 141 0.75 14.31 11.12
C ALA A 141 1.86 14.90 10.22
N ASP A 142 3.09 14.43 10.43
CA ASP A 142 4.24 14.79 9.57
C ASP A 142 4.19 14.07 8.22
N PHE A 143 3.65 12.84 8.17
CA PHE A 143 3.59 12.01 6.97
C PHE A 143 2.19 11.47 6.71
N ILE A 144 1.72 11.58 5.48
CA ILE A 144 0.39 11.15 5.04
C ILE A 144 0.56 10.20 3.85
N SER A 145 0.08 8.98 4.00
CA SER A 145 0.11 7.99 2.91
C SER A 145 -0.87 6.85 3.17
N ILE A 146 -1.11 6.05 2.13
CA ILE A 146 -1.75 4.74 2.27
C ILE A 146 -0.79 3.75 2.95
N ARG A 147 -1.33 2.83 3.75
CA ARG A 147 -0.55 1.81 4.48
C ARG A 147 0.48 1.09 3.61
N ASN A 148 0.08 0.73 2.38
CA ASN A 148 0.93 -0.04 1.47
C ASN A 148 2.24 0.68 1.13
N THR A 149 2.26 2.01 1.08
CA THR A 149 3.48 2.80 0.84
C THR A 149 4.51 2.57 1.96
N PHE A 150 4.09 2.68 3.22
CA PHE A 150 4.98 2.39 4.36
C PHE A 150 5.40 0.92 4.39
N SER A 151 4.48 0.00 4.10
CA SER A 151 4.81 -1.44 3.99
C SER A 151 5.86 -1.71 2.91
N THR A 152 5.85 -0.97 1.80
CA THR A 152 6.90 -1.06 0.77
C THR A 152 8.24 -0.56 1.32
N ILE A 153 8.29 0.61 1.94
CA ILE A 153 9.52 1.16 2.54
C ILE A 153 10.11 0.18 3.56
N MET A 154 9.32 -0.32 4.51
CA MET A 154 9.78 -1.23 5.56
C MET A 154 10.31 -2.56 5.02
N ARG A 155 9.72 -3.09 3.94
CA ARG A 155 10.16 -4.35 3.31
C ARG A 155 11.33 -4.18 2.35
N SER A 156 11.69 -2.95 1.99
CA SER A 156 12.69 -2.68 0.94
C SER A 156 14.07 -3.22 1.27
N THR A 157 14.39 -3.33 2.56
CA THR A 157 15.65 -3.92 3.03
C THR A 157 15.75 -5.42 2.73
N TYR A 158 14.64 -6.11 2.53
CA TYR A 158 14.57 -7.56 2.29
C TYR A 158 14.03 -7.93 0.91
N ASN A 159 13.34 -7.01 0.22
CA ASN A 159 12.72 -7.26 -1.08
C ASN A 159 13.51 -6.59 -2.21
N PHE A 160 14.51 -7.30 -2.73
CA PHE A 160 15.34 -6.83 -3.84
C PHE A 160 14.75 -7.12 -5.24
N ARG A 161 13.61 -7.83 -5.31
CA ARG A 161 13.01 -8.27 -6.57
C ARG A 161 12.03 -7.27 -7.16
N GLU A 162 11.48 -6.39 -6.32
CA GLU A 162 10.42 -5.47 -6.70
C GLU A 162 10.92 -4.03 -6.50
N ALA A 163 11.27 -3.38 -7.60
CA ALA A 163 11.58 -1.95 -7.58
C ALA A 163 10.30 -1.13 -7.37
N TRP A 164 10.46 0.06 -6.81
CA TRP A 164 9.37 0.97 -6.52
C TRP A 164 9.83 2.41 -6.59
N ILE A 165 8.87 3.28 -6.89
CA ILE A 165 9.03 4.73 -6.86
C ILE A 165 7.93 5.29 -5.96
N ILE A 166 8.30 6.19 -5.06
CA ILE A 166 7.35 6.93 -4.22
C ILE A 166 7.47 8.39 -4.59
N ASP A 167 6.34 8.96 -5.01
CA ASP A 167 6.19 10.40 -5.19
C ASP A 167 5.85 11.02 -3.84
N ALA A 168 6.60 12.06 -3.47
CA ALA A 168 6.44 12.77 -2.21
C ALA A 168 6.32 14.29 -2.45
N ILE A 169 5.35 14.93 -1.80
CA ILE A 169 5.17 16.38 -1.83
C ILE A 169 4.96 16.90 -0.40
N GLU A 170 5.66 17.97 -0.06
CA GLU A 170 5.41 18.70 1.18
C GLU A 170 4.33 19.76 0.93
N PHE A 171 3.30 19.77 1.79
CA PHE A 171 2.24 20.77 1.75
C PHE A 171 1.79 21.11 3.18
N ASN A 172 1.86 22.39 3.52
CA ASN A 172 1.53 22.93 4.84
C ASN A 172 2.22 22.19 6.02
N GLY A 173 3.49 21.82 5.83
CA GLY A 173 4.30 21.15 6.86
C GLY A 173 4.07 19.64 6.99
N SER A 174 3.23 19.02 6.15
CA SER A 174 3.06 17.56 6.08
C SER A 174 3.54 17.02 4.73
N ILE A 175 4.15 15.84 4.73
CA ILE A 175 4.65 15.16 3.54
C ILE A 175 3.64 14.11 3.09
N TYR A 176 3.08 14.29 1.90
CA TYR A 176 2.15 13.39 1.26
C TYR A 176 2.90 12.45 0.32
N MET A 177 2.67 11.15 0.48
CA MET A 177 3.39 10.13 -0.29
C MET A 177 2.43 9.19 -1.02
N VAL A 178 2.76 8.83 -2.26
CA VAL A 178 2.04 7.80 -3.02
C VAL A 178 3.01 6.94 -3.82
N ARG A 179 2.81 5.62 -3.77
CA ARG A 179 3.55 4.71 -4.63
C ARG A 179 3.07 4.87 -6.07
N ARG A 180 3.99 5.16 -6.98
CA ARG A 180 3.73 5.16 -8.42
C ARG A 180 3.56 3.72 -8.91
N LYS A 181 2.49 3.46 -9.65
CA LYS A 181 2.33 2.22 -10.41
C LYS A 181 3.08 2.44 -11.73
N ASP A 182 4.23 1.79 -11.88
CA ASP A 182 5.00 1.82 -13.12
C ASP A 182 4.86 0.44 -13.77
N GLU A 183 4.33 0.42 -14.98
CA GLU A 183 4.02 -0.81 -15.74
C GLU A 183 5.27 -1.64 -16.02
N THR A 184 6.45 -1.03 -15.99
CA THR A 184 7.73 -1.70 -16.27
C THR A 184 8.18 -2.66 -15.16
N PHE A 185 7.71 -2.48 -13.92
CA PHE A 185 8.08 -3.34 -12.79
C PHE A 185 7.13 -4.52 -12.55
N ASP A 186 6.04 -4.61 -13.32
CA ASP A 186 4.97 -5.58 -13.08
C ASP A 186 5.08 -6.85 -13.96
N VAL A 187 6.26 -7.12 -14.51
CA VAL A 187 6.49 -8.31 -15.34
C VAL A 187 6.84 -9.50 -14.45
N ARG A 188 5.82 -10.15 -13.87
CA ARG A 188 5.95 -11.51 -13.33
C ARG A 188 5.51 -12.51 -14.40
N PRO A 189 6.41 -13.07 -15.22
CA PRO A 189 6.03 -14.07 -16.21
C PRO A 189 5.64 -15.38 -15.51
N GLY A 190 4.46 -15.92 -15.82
CA GLY A 190 4.20 -17.37 -15.69
C GLY A 190 3.14 -17.84 -14.70
N ILE A 191 2.41 -16.95 -14.01
CA ILE A 191 1.27 -17.35 -13.16
C ILE A 191 0.07 -16.47 -13.53
N PRO A 192 -1.12 -17.05 -13.85
CA PRO A 192 -2.35 -16.27 -13.97
C PRO A 192 -2.68 -15.63 -12.62
N LEU A 193 -2.21 -14.39 -12.40
CA LEU A 193 -2.40 -13.65 -11.15
C LEU A 193 -3.89 -13.48 -10.82
N GLU A 194 -4.73 -13.42 -11.85
CA GLU A 194 -6.19 -13.28 -11.75
C GLU A 194 -6.82 -14.36 -10.85
N ASN A 195 -6.38 -15.61 -10.96
CA ASN A 195 -6.95 -16.70 -10.14
C ASN A 195 -6.62 -16.54 -8.65
N PHE A 196 -5.40 -16.08 -8.33
CA PHE A 196 -4.99 -15.87 -6.94
C PHE A 196 -5.72 -14.69 -6.29
N GLU A 197 -5.93 -13.61 -7.04
CA GLU A 197 -6.70 -12.46 -6.58
C GLU A 197 -8.17 -12.85 -6.33
N VAL A 198 -8.78 -13.59 -7.26
CA VAL A 198 -10.15 -14.11 -7.09
C VAL A 198 -10.26 -15.02 -5.88
N TRP A 199 -9.31 -15.95 -5.69
CA TRP A 199 -9.31 -16.84 -4.52
C TRP A 199 -9.16 -16.07 -3.19
N GLY A 200 -8.34 -15.01 -3.16
CA GLY A 200 -8.20 -14.15 -1.99
C GLY A 200 -9.52 -13.47 -1.62
N HIS A 201 -10.19 -12.84 -2.59
CA HIS A 201 -11.50 -12.24 -2.37
C HIS A 201 -12.56 -13.27 -2.00
N LYS A 202 -12.51 -14.48 -2.59
CA LYS A 202 -13.45 -15.54 -2.27
C LYS A 202 -13.27 -16.07 -0.85
N PHE A 203 -12.04 -16.20 -0.40
CA PHE A 203 -11.73 -16.54 0.98
C PHE A 203 -12.30 -15.50 1.96
N GLU A 204 -12.11 -14.21 1.68
CA GLU A 204 -12.71 -13.13 2.49
C GLU A 204 -14.23 -13.24 2.55
N GLN A 205 -14.90 -13.57 1.44
CA GLN A 205 -16.36 -13.79 1.44
C GLN A 205 -16.79 -14.94 2.36
N TYR A 206 -16.03 -16.03 2.43
CA TYR A 206 -16.35 -17.12 3.36
C TYR A 206 -16.11 -16.72 4.82
N MET A 207 -15.01 -16.01 5.08
CA MET A 207 -14.58 -15.69 6.44
C MET A 207 -15.30 -14.48 7.04
N THR A 208 -16.12 -13.76 6.26
CA THR A 208 -16.73 -12.52 6.75
C THR A 208 -18.24 -12.47 6.53
N GLY A 209 -18.94 -11.96 7.54
CA GLY A 209 -20.36 -11.67 7.53
C GLY A 209 -20.61 -10.15 7.60
N GLY A 210 -21.67 -9.69 6.94
CA GLY A 210 -22.11 -8.29 6.95
C GLY A 210 -23.62 -8.20 6.73
N LEU A 211 -24.24 -7.10 7.18
CA LEU A 211 -25.70 -6.90 7.14
C LEU A 211 -26.31 -6.79 5.73
N ASN A 212 -25.49 -6.89 4.67
CA ASN A 212 -25.94 -6.78 3.28
C ASN A 212 -26.15 -8.14 2.57
N PHE A 213 -26.17 -9.26 3.30
CA PHE A 213 -26.52 -10.58 2.73
C PHE A 213 -28.03 -10.87 2.69
N ALA A 214 -28.87 -9.83 2.66
CA ALA A 214 -30.30 -9.99 2.45
C ALA A 214 -30.65 -9.89 0.95
N SER A 215 -30.27 -10.91 0.16
CA SER A 215 -31.06 -11.44 -0.98
C SER A 215 -30.17 -12.28 -1.90
N GLY A 216 -30.33 -13.61 -1.84
CA GLY A 216 -29.68 -14.52 -2.78
C GLY A 216 -29.64 -15.94 -2.25
N GLY A 217 -30.82 -16.47 -1.90
CA GLY A 217 -31.03 -17.91 -1.70
C GLY A 217 -31.03 -18.66 -3.02
#